data_AF-A0A0L7KNH5-F1
#
_entry.id   AF-A0A0L7KNH5-F1
#
_cell.length_a   1.000
_cell.length_b   1.000
_cell.length_c   1.000
_cell.angle_alpha   90.00
_cell.angle_beta   90.00
_cell.angle_gamma   90.00
#
_symmetry.space_group_name_H-M   'P 1'
#
loop_
_entity.id
_entity.type
_entity.pdbx_description
1 polymer ?
#
loop_
_entity_poly.entity_id
_entity_poly.type
_entity_poly.pdbx_seq_one_letter_code
_entity_poly.pdbx_strand_id
1 'polypeptide(L)'
;MADELNVDSLIHRLLEVRGCRPGKTVQMSESEVRGLCTKSREIFLQQPILLELEAPLKICDCFNCLPIAAIIDEKIFCCHGGLSPDLQGMEQIRRIMRPTDVPDT
;
A
#
# COMPACT_ATOMS: atom_id res chain seq x y z
N MET A 1 25.22 7.65 -8.35
CA MET A 1 24.66 6.31 -8.60
C MET A 1 23.90 5.95 -7.34
N ALA A 2 22.56 5.88 -7.41
CA ALA A 2 21.80 5.41 -6.25
C ALA A 2 22.13 3.93 -6.07
N ASP A 3 22.54 3.55 -4.86
CA ASP A 3 22.74 2.15 -4.50
C ASP A 3 21.43 1.39 -4.81
N GLU A 4 21.51 0.37 -5.64
CA GLU A 4 20.33 -0.34 -6.12
C GLU A 4 19.73 -1.11 -4.93
N LEU A 5 18.49 -0.75 -4.56
CA LEU A 5 17.80 -1.37 -3.45
C LEU A 5 17.60 -2.87 -3.73
N ASN A 6 18.33 -3.73 -3.02
CA ASN A 6 18.17 -5.18 -3.16
C ASN A 6 16.96 -5.68 -2.35
N VAL A 7 15.80 -5.71 -3.00
CA VAL A 7 14.52 -6.09 -2.37
C VAL A 7 14.52 -7.56 -1.94
N ASP A 8 15.15 -8.45 -2.69
CA ASP A 8 15.17 -9.89 -2.38
C ASP A 8 15.91 -10.17 -1.06
N SER A 9 17.06 -9.54 -0.87
CA SER A 9 17.82 -9.62 0.38
C SER A 9 16.98 -9.15 1.57
N LEU A 10 16.27 -8.02 1.43
CA LEU A 10 15.39 -7.48 2.46
C LEU A 10 14.25 -8.43 2.82
N ILE A 11 13.59 -9.00 1.81
CA ILE A 11 12.53 -9.99 2.00
C ILE A 11 13.08 -11.21 2.74
N HIS A 12 14.25 -11.73 2.35
CA HIS A 12 14.87 -12.87 3.03
C HIS A 12 15.09 -12.59 4.51
N ARG A 13 15.73 -11.45 4.88
CA ARG A 13 15.94 -11.08 6.28
C ARG A 13 14.63 -10.92 7.07
N LEU A 14 13.59 -10.36 6.44
CA LEU A 14 12.27 -10.20 7.07
C LEU A 14 11.57 -11.54 7.31
N LEU A 15 11.83 -12.54 6.46
CA LEU A 15 11.24 -13.87 6.58
C LEU A 15 12.02 -14.78 7.55
N GLU A 16 13.31 -14.52 7.80
CA GLU A 16 14.16 -15.29 8.72
C GLU A 16 13.64 -15.31 10.17
N VAL A 17 12.82 -14.34 10.58
CA VAL A 17 12.21 -14.35 11.92
C VAL A 17 10.98 -15.24 12.02
N ARG A 18 10.50 -15.85 10.92
CA ARG A 18 9.42 -16.85 10.97
C ARG A 18 9.86 -18.04 11.83
N GLY A 19 8.98 -18.46 12.74
CA GLY A 19 9.27 -19.54 13.69
C GLY A 19 10.12 -19.13 14.89
N CYS A 20 10.65 -17.91 14.93
CA CYS A 20 11.25 -17.35 16.15
C CYS A 20 10.17 -16.92 17.15
N ARG A 21 10.57 -16.67 18.40
CA ARG A 21 9.70 -16.06 19.41
C ARG A 21 9.14 -14.72 18.88
N PRO A 22 7.82 -14.48 18.98
CA PRO A 22 7.22 -13.19 18.61
C PRO A 22 7.95 -12.02 19.30
N GLY A 23 8.20 -10.95 18.54
CA GLY A 23 8.96 -9.77 19.00
C GLY A 23 10.44 -9.75 18.62
N LYS A 24 10.96 -10.78 17.93
CA LYS A 24 12.31 -10.73 17.34
C LYS A 24 12.38 -9.64 16.27
N THR A 25 13.32 -8.72 16.40
CA THR A 25 13.54 -7.62 15.46
C THR A 25 14.41 -8.04 14.29
N VAL A 26 14.26 -7.34 13.17
CA VAL A 26 15.11 -7.47 11.97
C VAL A 26 15.89 -6.17 11.84
N GLN A 27 17.21 -6.27 11.70
CA GLN A 27 18.05 -5.10 11.53
C GLN A 27 17.92 -4.56 10.10
N MET A 28 17.64 -3.26 9.98
CA MET A 28 17.54 -2.54 8.71
C MET A 28 18.26 -1.21 8.86
N SER A 29 19.04 -0.84 7.86
CA SER A 29 19.68 0.47 7.79
C SER A 29 18.67 1.55 7.40
N GLU A 30 18.94 2.80 7.79
CA GLU A 30 18.10 3.93 7.41
C GLU A 30 18.00 4.08 5.88
N SER A 31 19.08 3.82 5.14
CA SER A 31 19.09 3.88 3.68
C SER A 31 18.18 2.83 3.05
N GLU A 32 18.15 1.60 3.57
CA GLU A 32 17.23 0.54 3.11
C GLU A 32 15.77 0.94 3.37
N VAL A 33 15.46 1.44 4.57
CA VAL A 33 14.10 1.89 4.94
C VAL A 33 13.66 3.05 4.04
N ARG A 34 14.53 4.06 3.87
CA ARG A 34 14.27 5.21 3.00
C ARG A 34 14.07 4.77 1.55
N GLY A 35 14.91 3.86 1.05
CA GLY A 35 14.81 3.29 -0.29
C GLY A 35 13.48 2.58 -0.53
N LEU A 36 13.03 1.74 0.41
CA LEU A 36 11.73 1.07 0.35
C LEU A 36 10.58 2.07 0.30
N CYS A 37 10.60 3.09 1.18
CA CYS A 37 9.56 4.11 1.21
C CYS A 37 9.51 4.92 -0.10
N THR A 38 10.67 5.34 -0.62
CA THR A 38 10.76 6.08 -1.87
C THR A 38 10.27 5.25 -3.05
N LYS A 39 10.70 3.99 -3.18
CA LYS A 39 10.27 3.11 -4.27
C LYS A 39 8.80 2.73 -4.20
N SER A 40 8.30 2.43 -3.01
CA SER A 40 6.87 2.16 -2.81
C SER A 40 6.03 3.39 -3.18
N ARG A 41 6.45 4.59 -2.75
CA ARG A 41 5.77 5.85 -3.11
C ARG A 41 5.74 6.08 -4.62
N GLU A 42 6.84 5.84 -5.33
CA GLU A 42 6.89 5.93 -6.80
C GLU A 42 5.87 5.00 -7.45
N ILE A 43 5.84 3.72 -7.04
CA ILE A 43 4.89 2.72 -7.56
C ILE A 43 3.45 3.14 -7.27
N PHE A 44 3.15 3.56 -6.04
CA PHE A 44 1.80 3.99 -5.69
C PHE A 44 1.35 5.18 -6.52
N LEU A 45 2.20 6.19 -6.72
CA LEU A 45 1.86 7.36 -7.54
C LEU A 45 1.63 7.02 -9.02
N GLN A 46 2.31 5.99 -9.54
CA GLN A 46 2.09 5.50 -10.91
C GLN A 46 0.79 4.72 -11.07
N GLN A 47 0.34 4.04 -10.01
CA GLN A 47 -0.92 3.30 -10.02
C GLN A 47 -2.14 4.22 -9.86
N PRO A 48 -3.33 3.85 -10.36
CA PRO A 48 -4.57 4.57 -10.06
C PRO A 48 -4.87 4.61 -8.56
N ILE A 49 -5.54 5.68 -8.11
CA ILE A 49 -5.98 5.78 -6.71
C ILE A 49 -7.14 4.85 -6.36
N LEU A 50 -7.94 4.49 -7.37
CA LEU A 50 -8.95 3.44 -7.33
C LEU A 50 -8.42 2.26 -8.14
N LEU A 51 -7.95 1.21 -7.47
CA LEU A 51 -7.44 0.02 -8.16
C LEU A 51 -8.59 -0.77 -8.76
N GLU A 52 -8.38 -1.31 -9.95
CA GLU A 52 -9.26 -2.31 -10.57
C GLU A 52 -8.50 -3.63 -10.60
N LEU A 53 -9.02 -4.64 -9.91
CA LEU A 53 -8.36 -5.93 -9.67
C LEU A 53 -9.25 -7.08 -10.11
N GLU A 54 -8.63 -8.22 -10.41
CA GLU A 54 -9.31 -9.45 -10.80
C GLU A 54 -9.05 -10.58 -9.78
N ALA A 55 -10.03 -11.46 -9.59
CA ALA A 55 -9.90 -12.63 -8.74
C ALA A 55 -9.03 -13.75 -9.37
N PRO A 56 -8.41 -14.65 -8.56
CA PRO A 56 -8.51 -14.79 -7.10
C PRO A 56 -7.50 -13.92 -6.33
N LEU A 57 -7.96 -13.24 -5.28
CA LEU A 57 -7.10 -12.52 -4.33
C LEU A 57 -7.49 -12.76 -2.87
N LYS A 58 -6.54 -12.55 -1.95
CA LYS A 58 -6.79 -12.52 -0.51
C LYS A 58 -6.75 -11.07 -0.03
N ILE A 59 -7.84 -10.61 0.57
CA ILE A 59 -7.95 -9.25 1.11
C ILE A 59 -7.48 -9.27 2.56
N CYS A 60 -6.48 -8.47 2.89
CA CYS A 60 -5.98 -8.25 4.25
C CYS A 60 -5.85 -6.74 4.50
N ASP A 61 -6.22 -6.27 5.68
CA ASP A 61 -6.12 -4.85 6.02
C ASP A 61 -4.66 -4.41 6.07
N CYS A 62 -4.24 -3.55 5.14
CA CYS A 62 -2.89 -3.05 5.07
C CYS A 62 -2.99 -1.55 4.76
N PHE A 63 -2.70 -0.68 5.71
CA PHE A 63 -3.00 0.75 5.53
C PHE A 63 -1.93 1.66 6.14
N ASN A 64 -1.47 2.57 5.28
CA ASN A 64 -0.88 3.89 5.53
C ASN A 64 -0.26 4.48 4.24
N CYS A 65 -0.05 3.65 3.20
CA CYS A 65 0.45 4.12 1.88
C CYS A 65 -0.28 3.52 0.67
N LEU A 66 -1.31 2.69 0.89
CA LEU A 66 -2.02 1.99 -0.18
C LEU A 66 -3.10 2.88 -0.83
N PRO A 67 -3.50 2.59 -2.08
CA PRO A 67 -4.62 3.27 -2.76
C PRO A 67 -5.88 3.30 -1.89
N ILE A 68 -6.66 4.37 -2.02
CA ILE A 68 -7.79 4.70 -1.13
C ILE A 68 -8.87 3.60 -1.16
N ALA A 69 -9.10 3.03 -2.35
CA ALA A 69 -10.06 1.97 -2.55
C ALA A 69 -9.67 1.05 -3.71
N ALA A 70 -10.29 -0.12 -3.78
CA ALA A 70 -10.20 -1.04 -4.90
C ALA A 70 -11.58 -1.55 -5.31
N ILE A 71 -11.74 -1.84 -6.59
CA ILE A 71 -12.89 -2.56 -7.17
C ILE A 71 -12.37 -3.89 -7.71
N ILE A 72 -12.98 -5.00 -7.28
CA ILE A 72 -12.62 -6.36 -7.71
C ILE A 72 -13.73 -6.92 -8.60
N ASP A 73 -13.36 -7.41 -9.79
CA ASP A 73 -14.27 -8.00 -10.78
C ASP A 73 -15.49 -7.12 -11.08
N GLU A 74 -15.35 -5.79 -10.97
CA GLU A 74 -16.44 -4.80 -11.05
C GLU A 74 -17.60 -5.01 -10.06
N LYS A 75 -17.42 -5.87 -9.05
CA LYS A 75 -18.49 -6.33 -8.14
C LYS A 75 -18.25 -6.02 -6.69
N ILE A 76 -16.99 -6.01 -6.24
CA ILE A 76 -16.65 -5.86 -4.83
C ILE A 76 -15.88 -4.55 -4.65
N PHE A 77 -16.47 -3.62 -3.90
CA PHE A 77 -15.79 -2.39 -3.48
C PHE A 77 -15.09 -2.61 -2.13
N CYS A 78 -13.80 -2.31 -2.07
CA CYS A 78 -12.97 -2.43 -0.88
C CYS A 78 -12.37 -1.07 -0.51
N CYS A 79 -12.51 -0.68 0.76
CA CYS A 79 -11.90 0.53 1.32
C CYS A 79 -11.57 0.26 2.80
N HIS A 80 -10.69 1.07 3.40
CA HIS A 80 -10.28 0.87 4.80
C HIS A 80 -11.43 1.09 5.81
N GLY A 81 -12.22 2.15 5.59
CA GLY A 81 -13.28 2.55 6.50
C GLY A 81 -14.64 2.05 6.05
N GLY A 82 -15.41 2.94 5.41
CA GLY A 82 -16.75 2.63 4.95
C GLY A 82 -17.23 3.61 3.88
N LEU A 83 -18.53 3.58 3.62
CA LEU A 83 -19.15 4.45 2.63
C LEU A 83 -19.22 5.89 3.15
N SER A 84 -18.97 6.85 2.27
CA SER A 84 -19.23 8.26 2.53
C SER A 84 -20.62 8.65 2.00
N PRO A 85 -21.42 9.45 2.73
CA PRO A 85 -22.68 10.00 2.20
C PRO A 85 -22.45 10.91 0.98
N ASP A 86 -21.24 11.46 0.84
CA ASP A 86 -20.86 12.32 -0.27
C ASP A 86 -20.40 11.54 -1.51
N LEU A 87 -20.25 10.21 -1.40
CA LEU A 87 -19.84 9.35 -2.51
C LEU A 87 -21.03 9.03 -3.41
N GLN A 88 -21.17 9.79 -4.49
CA GLN A 88 -22.20 9.64 -5.51
C GLN A 88 -21.69 8.89 -6.76
N GLY A 89 -20.39 8.79 -6.95
CA GLY A 89 -19.78 8.02 -8.03
C GLY A 89 -18.27 7.81 -7.88
N MET A 90 -17.76 6.74 -8.51
CA MET A 90 -16.35 6.35 -8.42
C MET A 90 -15.38 7.39 -8.99
N GLU A 91 -15.87 8.22 -9.90
CA GLU A 91 -15.11 9.33 -10.49
C GLU A 91 -14.65 10.35 -9.41
N GLN A 92 -15.42 10.51 -8.32
CA GLN A 92 -14.99 11.36 -7.20
C GLN A 92 -13.72 10.82 -6.56
N ILE A 93 -13.59 9.51 -6.41
CA ILE A 93 -12.38 8.88 -5.86
C ILE A 93 -11.22 9.04 -6.85
N ARG A 94 -11.46 8.79 -8.15
CA ARG A 94 -10.43 8.90 -9.20
C ARG A 94 -9.82 10.30 -9.31
N ARG A 95 -10.58 11.36 -8.99
CA ARG A 95 -10.15 12.76 -9.05
C ARG A 95 -9.32 13.22 -7.85
N ILE A 96 -9.21 12.41 -6.81
CA ILE A 96 -8.37 12.75 -5.65
C ILE A 96 -6.90 12.76 -6.08
N MET A 97 -6.28 13.92 -6.00
CA MET A 97 -4.88 14.11 -6.32
C MET A 97 -3.99 13.60 -5.18
N ARG A 98 -2.92 12.87 -5.52
CA ARG A 98 -1.91 12.40 -4.54
C ARG A 98 -0.58 13.14 -4.75
N PRO A 99 0.22 13.37 -3.70
CA PRO A 99 -0.06 13.08 -2.29
C PRO A 99 -1.11 14.05 -1.71
N THR A 100 -1.90 13.58 -0.75
CA THR A 100 -2.91 14.39 -0.03
C THR A 100 -3.00 13.88 1.40
N ASP A 101 -3.26 14.79 2.33
CA ASP A 101 -3.53 14.45 3.73
C ASP A 101 -5.02 14.08 3.91
N VAL A 102 -5.33 13.32 4.96
CA VAL A 102 -6.72 13.09 5.36
C VAL A 102 -7.25 14.40 5.95
N PRO A 103 -8.37 14.96 5.46
CA PRO A 103 -8.92 16.20 5.99
C PRO A 103 -9.35 16.04 7.45
N ASP A 104 -9.11 17.07 8.27
CA ASP A 104 -9.60 17.14 9.64
C ASP A 104 -11.14 17.26 9.67
N THR A 105 -11.80 16.48 10.53
CA THR A 105 -13.26 16.56 10.79
C THR A 105 -13.64 17.73 11.68
#